data_AF-A0A396IQM9-F1
#
_entry.id   AF-A0A396IQM9-F1
#
_cell.length_a   1.000
_cell.length_b   1.000
_cell.length_c   1.000
_cell.angle_alpha   90.00
_cell.angle_beta   90.00
_cell.angle_gamma   90.00
#
_symmetry.space_group_name_H-M   'P 1'
#
loop_
_entity.id
_entity.type
_entity.pdbx_description
1 polymer ?
#
loop_
_entity_poly.entity_id
_entity_poly.type
_entity_poly.pdbx_seq_one_letter_code
_entity_poly.pdbx_strand_id
1 'polypeptide(L)'
;MSIKFGDICLFKGRLYVVDKNGQTVMVGPDNSNVHLVIEPLVGGGDKKFLVEREGELLLVDIYECFCFEFPGPDAIRVDVFKLDEMEKKWVKLTTLGDSVLFLGNECSFSASASDLCVPRGNCVVFTYGGDFLYFRKMWCGNCVFHMDQGRLSPLSDCPEYFTLFWPPPEWIVKSCLCN
;
A
#
# COMPACT_ATOMS: atom_id res chain seq x y z
N MET A 1 24.88 -7.08 -0.71
CA MET A 1 24.29 -6.38 0.45
C MET A 1 22.85 -6.07 0.06
N SER A 2 21.88 -6.76 0.65
CA SER A 2 20.50 -6.91 0.13
C SER A 2 19.68 -5.62 0.32
N ILE A 3 19.05 -5.13 -0.75
CA ILE A 3 18.11 -4.00 -0.76
C ILE A 3 16.91 -4.40 0.11
N LYS A 4 16.81 -3.82 1.31
CA LYS A 4 15.79 -4.19 2.31
C LYS A 4 14.51 -3.43 1.99
N PHE A 5 13.49 -4.10 1.43
CA PHE A 5 12.19 -3.47 1.19
C PHE A 5 11.41 -3.38 2.50
N GLY A 6 11.62 -2.26 3.20
CA GLY A 6 10.74 -1.73 4.23
C GLY A 6 10.05 -0.47 3.74
N ASP A 7 9.20 0.13 4.55
CA ASP A 7 8.51 1.39 4.23
C ASP A 7 8.53 2.36 5.42
N ILE A 8 8.26 3.63 5.16
CA ILE A 8 8.22 4.71 6.14
C ILE A 8 6.92 5.49 6.02
N CYS A 9 6.31 5.82 7.15
CA CYS A 9 5.08 6.61 7.19
C CYS A 9 5.13 7.63 8.33
N LEU A 10 4.59 8.82 8.08
CA LEU A 10 4.37 9.82 9.11
C LEU A 10 3.00 9.57 9.76
N PHE A 11 3.00 9.21 11.03
CA PHE A 11 1.80 8.89 11.80
C PHE A 11 1.75 9.71 13.08
N LYS A 12 0.67 10.47 13.29
CA LYS A 12 0.49 11.35 14.46
C LYS A 12 1.71 12.25 14.74
N GLY A 13 2.32 12.75 13.66
CA GLY A 13 3.50 13.63 13.71
C GLY A 13 4.83 12.92 14.03
N ARG A 14 4.89 11.58 13.98
CA ARG A 14 6.12 10.80 14.21
C ARG A 14 6.40 9.86 13.05
N LEU A 15 7.67 9.62 12.76
CA LEU A 15 8.08 8.70 11.71
C LEU A 15 8.07 7.26 12.21
N TYR A 16 7.35 6.41 11.49
CA TYR A 16 7.32 4.96 11.70
C TYR A 16 8.01 4.29 10.53
N VAL A 17 8.88 3.34 10.81
CA VAL A 17 9.60 2.56 9.81
C VAL A 17 9.29 1.09 10.05
N VAL A 18 8.93 0.39 8.99
CA VAL A 18 8.76 -1.07 8.99
C VAL A 18 9.87 -1.71 8.17
N ASP A 19 10.46 -2.80 8.66
CA ASP A 19 11.39 -3.61 7.88
C ASP A 19 10.67 -4.73 7.10
N LYS A 20 11.40 -5.45 6.25
CA LYS A 20 10.84 -6.57 5.46
C LYS A 20 10.22 -7.69 6.30
N ASN A 21 10.60 -7.81 7.58
CA ASN A 21 10.09 -8.83 8.50
C ASN A 21 8.89 -8.32 9.31
N GLY A 22 8.46 -7.07 9.13
CA GLY A 22 7.35 -6.48 9.87
C GLY A 22 7.74 -5.91 11.22
N GLN A 23 9.04 -5.87 11.54
CA GLN A 23 9.51 -5.13 12.70
C GLN A 23 9.23 -3.66 12.47
N THR A 24 8.54 -3.03 13.42
CA THR A 24 8.18 -1.62 13.31
C THR A 24 8.85 -0.84 14.42
N VAL A 25 9.52 0.24 14.03
CA VAL A 25 10.18 1.17 14.93
C VAL A 25 9.62 2.57 14.73
N MET A 26 9.62 3.37 15.80
CA MET A 26 9.26 4.78 15.77
C MET A 26 10.51 5.61 16.05
N VAL A 27 10.72 6.63 15.24
CA VAL A 27 11.82 7.59 15.44
C VAL A 27 11.37 8.63 16.47
N GLY A 28 12.19 8.78 17.51
CA GLY A 28 11.94 9.69 18.62
C GLY A 28 11.89 11.17 18.20
N PRO A 29 11.33 12.04 19.05
CA PRO A 29 11.06 13.44 18.70
C PRO A 29 12.32 14.27 18.38
N ASP A 30 13.47 13.85 18.88
CA ASP A 30 14.78 14.46 18.69
C ASP A 30 15.56 13.86 17.51
N ASN A 31 14.94 12.98 16.72
CA ASN A 31 15.54 12.20 15.65
C ASN A 31 16.80 11.41 16.05
N SER A 32 17.03 11.23 17.35
CA SER A 32 18.26 10.65 17.89
C SER A 32 18.05 9.28 18.52
N ASN A 33 16.80 8.94 18.84
CA ASN A 33 16.41 7.67 19.44
C ASN A 33 15.46 6.88 18.53
N VAL A 34 15.63 5.56 18.49
CA VAL A 34 14.74 4.65 17.76
C VAL A 34 14.07 3.74 18.79
N HIS A 35 12.74 3.75 18.84
CA HIS A 35 11.96 2.95 19.77
C HIS A 35 11.33 1.77 19.03
N LEU A 36 11.59 0.55 19.51
CA LEU A 36 10.88 -0.62 19.03
C LEU A 36 9.40 -0.50 19.42
N VAL A 37 8.53 -0.53 18.41
CA VAL A 37 7.07 -0.51 18.59
C VAL A 37 6.54 -1.93 18.51
N ILE A 38 6.95 -2.68 17.48
CA ILE A 38 6.51 -4.05 17.22
C ILE A 38 7.70 -4.94 16.85
N GLU A 39 7.76 -6.11 17.47
CA GLU A 39 8.71 -7.17 17.11
C GLU A 39 8.40 -7.77 15.72
N PRO A 40 9.40 -8.36 15.03
CA PRO A 40 9.19 -8.95 13.72
C PRO A 40 8.00 -9.92 13.68
N LEU A 41 7.18 -9.83 12.65
CA LEU A 41 6.12 -10.78 12.39
C LEU A 41 6.76 -12.12 11.98
N VAL A 42 6.51 -13.18 12.74
CA VAL A 42 6.90 -14.54 12.33
C VAL A 42 5.98 -14.98 11.18
N GLY A 43 6.49 -15.01 9.95
CA GLY A 43 5.78 -15.54 8.78
C GLY A 43 4.97 -14.53 7.94
N GLY A 44 5.48 -13.30 7.75
CA GLY A 44 4.87 -12.29 6.87
C GLY A 44 5.22 -12.42 5.38
N GLY A 45 4.63 -11.55 4.57
CA GLY A 45 4.86 -11.45 3.11
C GLY A 45 6.20 -10.80 2.73
N ASP A 46 6.43 -10.66 1.43
CA ASP A 46 7.70 -10.19 0.86
C ASP A 46 7.85 -8.66 0.88
N LYS A 47 6.73 -7.94 0.82
CA LYS A 47 6.70 -6.46 0.83
C LYS A 47 5.74 -5.90 1.85
N LYS A 48 6.14 -4.78 2.43
CA LYS A 48 5.40 -4.09 3.49
C LYS A 48 5.27 -2.63 3.16
N PHE A 49 4.06 -2.11 3.30
CA PHE A 49 3.75 -0.69 3.15
C PHE A 49 3.07 -0.19 4.41
N LEU A 50 3.41 1.04 4.82
CA LEU A 50 2.74 1.73 5.91
C LEU A 50 1.82 2.81 5.34
N VAL A 51 0.58 2.86 5.81
CA VAL A 51 -0.40 3.85 5.37
C VAL A 51 -1.09 4.45 6.57
N GLU A 52 -1.14 5.77 6.63
CA GLU A 52 -1.99 6.47 7.59
C GLU A 52 -3.42 6.55 7.04
N ARG A 53 -4.38 6.21 7.89
CA ARG A 53 -5.81 6.22 7.58
C ARG A 53 -6.60 6.73 8.78
N GLU A 54 -7.13 7.94 8.68
CA GLU A 54 -8.08 8.52 9.65
C GLU A 54 -7.60 8.43 11.11
N GLY A 55 -6.32 8.69 11.36
CA GLY A 55 -5.70 8.59 12.68
C GLY A 55 -5.29 7.18 13.11
N GLU A 56 -5.36 6.21 12.20
CA GLU A 56 -4.88 4.83 12.35
C GLU A 56 -3.64 4.58 11.48
N LEU A 57 -2.69 3.80 11.99
CA LEU A 57 -1.56 3.32 11.19
C LEU A 57 -1.85 1.90 10.71
N LEU A 58 -1.83 1.72 9.40
CA LEU A 58 -2.03 0.44 8.75
C LEU A 58 -0.71 -0.10 8.20
N LEU A 59 -0.57 -1.43 8.25
CA LEU A 59 0.47 -2.19 7.58
C LEU A 59 -0.19 -3.03 6.49
N VAL A 60 0.21 -2.83 5.24
CA VAL A 60 -0.16 -3.69 4.11
C VAL A 60 0.98 -4.66 3.86
N ASP A 61 0.72 -5.96 4.05
CA ASP A 61 1.68 -7.05 3.88
C ASP A 61 1.31 -7.85 2.63
N ILE A 62 2.20 -7.80 1.63
CA ILE A 62 1.98 -8.39 0.31
C ILE A 62 2.83 -9.65 0.19
N TYR A 63 2.15 -10.76 -0.06
CA TYR A 63 2.76 -12.06 -0.28
C TYR A 63 2.90 -12.24 -1.80
N GLU A 64 4.14 -12.26 -2.30
CA GLU A 64 4.36 -12.53 -3.72
C GLU A 64 4.04 -14.00 -3.98
N CYS A 65 3.03 -14.23 -4.83
CA CYS A 65 2.80 -15.57 -5.35
C CYS A 65 3.81 -15.83 -6.47
N PHE A 66 4.68 -16.83 -6.32
CA PHE A 66 5.66 -17.24 -7.34
C PHE A 66 5.02 -17.87 -8.60
N CYS A 67 3.69 -17.84 -8.75
CA CYS A 67 2.99 -18.55 -9.80
C CYS A 67 3.10 -17.79 -11.14
N PHE A 68 3.89 -18.37 -12.04
CA PHE A 68 4.35 -17.84 -13.32
C PHE A 68 3.29 -17.78 -14.43
N GLU A 69 2.00 -17.94 -14.11
CA GLU A 69 0.92 -18.09 -15.09
C GLU A 69 -0.31 -17.29 -14.69
N PHE A 70 -0.54 -16.18 -15.39
CA PHE A 70 -1.88 -15.60 -15.52
C PHE A 70 -2.60 -16.34 -16.64
N PRO A 71 -3.86 -16.80 -16.48
CA PRO A 71 -4.74 -16.65 -15.33
C PRO A 71 -4.79 -17.94 -14.49
N GLY A 72 -3.85 -18.12 -13.56
CA GLY A 72 -3.92 -19.15 -12.54
C GLY A 72 -4.80 -18.73 -11.35
N PRO A 73 -5.39 -19.68 -10.61
CA PRO A 73 -6.23 -19.41 -9.44
C PRO A 73 -5.48 -18.83 -8.22
N ASP A 74 -4.14 -18.74 -8.26
CA ASP A 74 -3.34 -18.28 -7.13
C ASP A 74 -3.14 -16.75 -7.19
N ALA A 75 -4.16 -16.04 -6.73
CA ALA A 75 -4.16 -14.59 -6.57
C ALA A 75 -3.07 -14.13 -5.57
N ILE A 76 -2.47 -12.97 -5.83
CA ILE A 76 -1.62 -12.28 -4.84
C ILE A 76 -2.42 -12.15 -3.54
N ARG A 77 -1.82 -12.59 -2.43
CA ARG A 77 -2.40 -12.39 -1.11
C ARG A 77 -1.91 -11.06 -0.56
N VAL A 78 -2.87 -10.22 -0.18
CA VAL A 78 -2.63 -8.95 0.50
C VAL A 78 -3.35 -9.02 1.84
N ASP A 79 -2.59 -8.95 2.92
CA ASP A 79 -3.15 -8.82 4.27
C ASP A 79 -2.96 -7.39 4.75
N VAL A 80 -4.01 -6.80 5.34
CA VAL A 80 -3.93 -5.47 5.94
C VAL A 80 -4.09 -5.60 7.45
N PHE A 81 -3.25 -4.89 8.19
CA PHE A 81 -3.26 -4.87 9.64
C PHE A 81 -3.35 -3.44 10.14
N LYS A 82 -3.97 -3.26 11.31
CA LYS A 82 -3.99 -2.01 12.06
C LYS A 82 -3.05 -2.12 13.25
N LEU A 83 -2.32 -1.05 13.55
CA LEU A 83 -1.52 -0.94 14.76
C LEU A 83 -2.44 -0.81 15.98
N ASP A 84 -2.35 -1.76 16.90
CA ASP A 84 -2.84 -1.58 18.27
C ASP A 84 -1.70 -1.00 19.11
N GLU A 85 -1.76 0.31 19.38
CA GLU A 85 -0.72 1.05 20.11
C GLU A 85 -0.60 0.61 21.57
N MET A 86 -1.70 0.13 22.18
CA MET A 86 -1.73 -0.27 23.59
C MET A 86 -1.09 -1.65 23.75
N GLU A 87 -1.50 -2.58 22.91
CA GLU A 87 -1.05 -3.96 22.94
C GLU A 87 0.24 -4.20 22.13
N LYS A 88 0.71 -3.17 21.41
CA LYS A 88 1.92 -3.21 20.57
C LYS A 88 1.91 -4.38 19.59
N LYS A 89 0.81 -4.53 18.86
CA LYS A 89 0.62 -5.63 17.90
C LYS A 89 -0.09 -5.17 16.64
N TRP A 90 0.13 -5.91 15.56
CA TRP A 90 -0.60 -5.78 14.31
C TRP A 90 -1.88 -6.62 14.38
N VAL A 91 -3.04 -5.97 14.28
CA VAL A 91 -4.36 -6.63 14.29
C VAL A 91 -4.88 -6.69 12.87
N LYS A 92 -5.10 -7.90 12.35
CA LYS A 92 -5.57 -8.10 10.97
C LYS A 92 -6.95 -7.48 10.77
N LEU A 93 -7.09 -6.68 9.71
CA LEU A 93 -8.37 -6.16 9.26
C LEU A 93 -8.98 -7.11 8.23
N THR A 94 -10.31 -7.28 8.31
CA THR A 94 -11.09 -8.03 7.32
C THR A 94 -11.72 -7.13 6.26
N THR A 95 -11.76 -5.81 6.51
CA THR A 95 -12.31 -4.82 5.59
C THR A 95 -11.72 -3.43 5.88
N LEU A 96 -11.60 -2.61 4.83
CA LEU A 96 -11.32 -1.18 4.94
C LEU A 96 -12.60 -0.33 4.95
N GLY A 97 -13.78 -0.92 4.78
CA GLY A 97 -15.03 -0.16 4.66
C GLY A 97 -15.01 0.76 3.44
N ASP A 98 -15.27 2.05 3.63
CA ASP A 98 -15.26 3.04 2.54
C ASP A 98 -13.86 3.40 2.04
N SER A 99 -12.80 3.04 2.77
CA SER A 99 -11.46 3.50 2.43
C SER A 99 -10.83 2.74 1.26
N VAL A 100 -10.04 3.48 0.47
CA VAL A 100 -9.19 3.01 -0.62
C VAL A 100 -7.75 3.35 -0.24
N LEU A 101 -6.85 2.36 -0.27
CA LEU A 101 -5.42 2.58 -0.05
C LEU A 101 -4.71 2.69 -1.39
N PHE A 102 -3.88 3.70 -1.58
CA PHE A 102 -3.02 3.87 -2.74
C PHE A 102 -1.59 3.54 -2.33
N LEU A 103 -1.00 2.54 -2.99
CA LEU A 103 0.36 2.09 -2.74
C LEU A 103 1.23 2.42 -3.95
N GLY A 104 2.17 3.33 -3.75
CA GLY A 104 3.17 3.73 -4.74
C GLY A 104 4.59 3.38 -4.30
N ASN A 105 5.56 3.58 -5.21
CA ASN A 105 6.98 3.39 -4.89
C ASN A 105 7.51 4.42 -3.89
N GLU A 106 7.00 5.65 -3.96
CA GLU A 106 7.54 6.79 -3.19
C GLU A 106 6.61 7.25 -2.07
N CYS A 107 5.30 7.07 -2.26
CA CYS A 107 4.31 7.45 -1.27
C CYS A 107 3.15 6.46 -1.27
N SER A 108 2.63 6.23 -0.07
CA SER A 108 1.39 5.51 0.14
C SER A 108 0.45 6.40 0.93
N PHE A 109 -0.82 6.43 0.55
CA PHE A 109 -1.84 7.24 1.22
C PHE A 109 -3.20 6.55 1.17
N SER A 110 -4.12 7.03 1.98
CA SER A 110 -5.51 6.57 1.97
C SER A 110 -6.46 7.70 1.60
N ALA A 111 -7.60 7.34 1.02
CA ALA A 111 -8.72 8.23 0.78
C ALA A 111 -10.03 7.46 0.96
N SER A 112 -11.13 8.15 1.19
CA SER A 112 -12.45 7.53 1.18
C SER A 112 -12.96 7.38 -0.26
N ALA A 113 -13.69 6.31 -0.55
CA ALA A 113 -14.29 6.11 -1.86
C ALA A 113 -15.34 7.17 -2.15
N SER A 114 -16.06 7.61 -1.11
CA SER A 114 -17.02 8.70 -1.19
C SER A 114 -16.37 10.03 -1.59
N ASP A 115 -15.22 10.41 -1.01
CA ASP A 115 -14.49 11.62 -1.41
C ASP A 115 -13.95 11.54 -2.85
N LEU A 116 -13.54 10.34 -3.26
CA LEU A 116 -13.07 10.07 -4.62
C LEU A 116 -14.19 9.94 -5.65
N CYS A 117 -15.46 9.95 -5.21
CA CYS A 117 -16.62 9.67 -6.07
C CYS A 117 -16.51 8.32 -6.82
N VAL A 118 -15.82 7.33 -6.24
CA VAL A 118 -15.74 5.97 -6.80
C VAL A 118 -16.79 5.09 -6.11
N PRO A 119 -17.40 4.13 -6.83
CA PRO A 119 -18.55 3.40 -6.30
C PRO A 119 -18.20 2.40 -5.21
N ARG A 120 -16.90 2.10 -5.00
CA ARG A 120 -16.45 1.05 -4.07
C ARG A 120 -15.25 1.51 -3.26
N GLY A 121 -15.35 1.35 -1.95
CA GLY A 121 -14.20 1.29 -1.04
C GLY A 121 -13.64 -0.13 -0.95
N ASN A 122 -12.97 -0.43 0.16
CA ASN A 122 -12.46 -1.77 0.45
C ASN A 122 -11.45 -2.29 -0.58
N CYS A 123 -10.68 -1.39 -1.17
CA CYS A 123 -9.75 -1.69 -2.23
C CYS A 123 -8.35 -1.16 -1.94
N VAL A 124 -7.35 -1.81 -2.52
CA VAL A 124 -5.96 -1.35 -2.54
C VAL A 124 -5.55 -1.14 -3.99
N VAL A 125 -5.25 0.10 -4.35
CA VAL A 125 -4.81 0.51 -5.68
C VAL A 125 -3.29 0.57 -5.70
N PHE A 126 -2.70 -0.19 -6.60
CA PHE A 126 -1.27 -0.20 -6.85
C PHE A 126 -0.97 0.75 -8.01
N THR A 127 -0.22 1.81 -7.74
CA THR A 127 0.18 2.82 -8.72
C THR A 127 1.69 2.75 -8.90
N TYR A 128 2.16 2.17 -10.02
CA TYR A 128 3.59 1.95 -10.22
C TYR A 128 4.07 2.43 -11.60
N GLY A 129 5.10 3.27 -11.59
CA GLY A 129 5.90 3.60 -12.77
C GLY A 129 7.10 2.68 -12.85
N GLY A 130 7.25 1.95 -13.97
CA GLY A 130 8.51 1.41 -14.51
C GLY A 130 9.35 0.42 -13.69
N ASP A 131 9.71 0.70 -12.46
CA ASP A 131 10.83 0.01 -11.78
C ASP A 131 10.44 -1.29 -11.07
N PHE A 132 9.15 -1.57 -10.96
CA PHE A 132 8.64 -2.91 -10.64
C PHE A 132 8.70 -3.87 -11.86
N LEU A 133 9.21 -3.46 -13.02
CA LEU A 133 9.43 -4.38 -14.15
C LEU A 133 10.54 -5.42 -13.91
N TYR A 134 11.27 -5.34 -12.78
CA TYR A 134 12.10 -6.45 -12.30
C TYR A 134 11.31 -7.56 -11.59
N PHE A 135 10.02 -7.37 -11.32
CA PHE A 135 9.08 -8.48 -11.11
C PHE A 135 8.87 -9.13 -12.46
N ARG A 136 9.65 -10.19 -12.72
CA ARG A 136 9.77 -10.90 -14.01
C ARG A 136 8.45 -11.42 -14.63
N LYS A 137 7.26 -11.08 -14.12
CA LYS A 137 5.97 -11.46 -14.70
C LYS A 137 4.70 -10.73 -14.22
N MET A 138 4.76 -9.55 -13.57
CA MET A 138 3.54 -8.72 -13.45
C MET A 138 3.30 -8.00 -14.79
N TRP A 139 2.53 -8.62 -15.68
CA TRP A 139 2.03 -7.96 -16.90
C TRP A 139 0.98 -6.88 -16.62
N CYS A 140 0.57 -6.70 -15.37
CA CYS A 140 -0.37 -5.68 -14.97
C CYS A 140 0.42 -4.52 -14.38
N GLY A 141 0.45 -3.37 -15.06
CA GLY A 141 0.98 -2.13 -14.51
C GLY A 141 0.17 -1.68 -13.29
N ASN A 142 -0.58 -0.59 -13.41
CA ASN A 142 -1.50 -0.21 -12.34
C ASN A 142 -2.61 -1.27 -12.18
N CYS A 143 -2.93 -1.66 -10.95
CA CYS A 143 -3.97 -2.65 -10.66
C CYS A 143 -4.71 -2.32 -9.36
N VAL A 144 -5.90 -2.91 -9.22
CA VAL A 144 -6.76 -2.76 -8.05
C VAL A 144 -6.96 -4.13 -7.41
N PHE A 145 -6.63 -4.24 -6.13
CA PHE A 145 -6.94 -5.40 -5.31
C PHE A 145 -8.25 -5.16 -4.56
N HIS A 146 -9.22 -6.02 -4.82
CA HIS A 146 -10.52 -6.01 -4.15
C HIS A 146 -10.45 -6.95 -2.94
N MET A 147 -10.55 -6.38 -1.73
CA MET A 147 -10.29 -7.12 -0.50
C MET A 147 -11.41 -8.12 -0.16
N ASP A 148 -12.63 -7.87 -0.61
CA ASP A 148 -13.80 -8.75 -0.49
C ASP A 148 -13.66 -10.05 -1.30
N GLN A 149 -13.06 -9.96 -2.49
CA GLN A 149 -12.87 -11.08 -3.41
C GLN A 149 -11.48 -11.72 -3.30
N GLY A 150 -10.52 -11.04 -2.67
CA GLY A 150 -9.13 -11.45 -2.64
C GLY A 150 -8.50 -11.50 -4.03
N ARG A 151 -8.95 -10.63 -4.96
CA ARG A 151 -8.59 -10.70 -6.38
C ARG A 151 -8.01 -9.38 -6.87
N LEU A 152 -7.03 -9.50 -7.78
CA LEU A 152 -6.50 -8.39 -8.56
C LEU A 152 -7.25 -8.21 -9.87
N SER A 153 -7.56 -6.95 -10.18
CA SER A 153 -8.08 -6.49 -11.47
C SER A 153 -7.08 -5.50 -12.07
N PRO A 154 -6.74 -5.60 -13.37
CA PRO A 154 -6.02 -4.54 -14.06
C PRO A 154 -6.76 -3.20 -13.91
N LEU A 155 -6.04 -2.08 -13.75
CA LEU A 155 -6.69 -0.75 -13.64
C LEU A 155 -7.51 -0.40 -14.90
N SER A 156 -7.12 -0.94 -16.07
CA SER A 156 -7.88 -0.81 -17.33
C SER A 156 -9.30 -1.36 -17.25
N ASP A 157 -9.51 -2.36 -16.40
CA ASP A 157 -10.81 -3.02 -16.23
C ASP A 157 -11.66 -2.31 -15.16
N CYS A 158 -11.10 -1.28 -14.54
CA CYS A 158 -11.68 -0.50 -13.44
C CYS A 158 -11.77 0.98 -13.85
N PRO A 159 -12.70 1.35 -14.74
CA PRO A 159 -12.79 2.72 -15.28
C PRO A 159 -12.94 3.77 -14.19
N GLU A 160 -13.69 3.45 -13.12
CA GLU A 160 -13.90 4.32 -11.94
C GLU A 160 -12.58 4.82 -11.34
N TYR A 161 -11.59 3.93 -11.20
CA TYR A 161 -10.28 4.27 -10.65
C TYR A 161 -9.34 4.82 -11.72
N PHE A 162 -9.45 4.35 -12.96
CA PHE A 162 -8.65 4.86 -14.07
C PHE A 162 -8.88 6.36 -14.29
N THR A 163 -10.14 6.83 -14.18
CA THR A 163 -10.50 8.24 -14.36
C THR A 163 -9.94 9.16 -13.28
N LEU A 164 -9.49 8.64 -12.14
CA LEU A 164 -8.82 9.45 -11.11
C LEU A 164 -7.45 9.94 -11.60
N PHE A 165 -6.80 9.20 -12.49
CA PHE A 165 -5.45 9.49 -12.98
C PHE A 165 -5.45 10.05 -14.41
N TRP A 166 -6.52 9.81 -15.18
CA TRP A 166 -6.57 10.17 -16.59
C TRP A 166 -7.97 10.66 -17.04
N PRO A 167 -8.06 11.78 -17.78
CA PRO A 167 -6.98 12.65 -18.18
C PRO A 167 -6.38 13.42 -16.99
N PRO A 168 -5.08 13.75 -17.01
CA PRO A 168 -4.46 14.52 -15.95
C PRO A 168 -5.16 15.88 -15.83
N PRO A 169 -5.41 16.37 -14.60
CA PRO A 169 -5.96 17.70 -14.38
C PRO A 169 -5.18 18.78 -15.14
N GLU A 170 -5.88 19.80 -15.65
CA GLU A 170 -5.25 20.86 -16.45
C GLU A 170 -4.06 21.54 -15.76
N TRP A 171 -4.10 21.68 -14.44
CA TRP A 171 -3.02 22.32 -13.68
C TRP A 171 -1.72 21.50 -13.72
N ILE A 172 -1.82 20.17 -13.75
CA ILE A 172 -0.67 19.29 -13.96
C ILE A 172 -0.13 19.48 -15.37
N VAL A 173 -1.02 19.44 -16.37
CA VAL A 173 -0.63 19.59 -17.79
C VAL A 173 0.05 20.94 -18.04
N LYS A 174 -0.49 22.03 -17.49
CA LYS A 174 0.10 23.37 -17.58
C LYS A 174 1.46 23.42 -16.89
N SER A 175 1.63 22.79 -15.73
CA SER A 175 2.93 22.75 -15.04
C SER A 175 4.01 22.00 -15.82
N CYS A 176 3.65 21.01 -16.64
CA CYS A 176 4.60 20.28 -17.48
C CYS A 176 4.96 20.99 -18.79
N LEU A 177 4.12 21.93 -19.25
CA LEU A 177 4.30 22.67 -20.51
C LEU A 177 5.04 24.01 -20.34
N CYS A 178 5.26 24.47 -19.11
CA CYS A 178 5.95 25.73 -18.81
C CYS A 178 7.48 25.59 -18.68
N ASN A 179 8.10 24.66 -19.42
CA ASN A 179 9.56 24.52 -19.53
C ASN A 179 10.09 25.10 -20.85
#